data_AF-A0A9D5A9F5-F1
#
_entry.id   AF-A0A9D5A9F5-F1
#
_cell.length_a   1.000
_cell.length_b   1.000
_cell.length_c   1.000
_cell.angle_alpha   90.00
_cell.angle_beta   90.00
_cell.angle_gamma   90.00
#
_symmetry.space_group_name_H-M   'P 1'
#
loop_
_entity.id
_entity.type
_entity.pdbx_description
1 polymer ?
#
loop_
_entity_poly.entity_id
_entity_poly.type
_entity_poly.pdbx_seq_one_letter_code
_entity_poly.pdbx_strand_id
1 'polypeptide(L)'
;QTTEWIKEYRQSKPGLEVLQNQIDHFVTDYEQKMEQERKAKEALVAEGGWTVVQHHKGRKKTTDSESGIAVGSVAQAAVENKLAKKKPQLGLDFYRFQKREALRNEIMELQTKFEEDKKRLQQLRAARKFRPY
;
A
#
# COMPACT_ATOMS: atom_id res chain seq x y z
N GLN A 1 19.53 53.68 34.84
CA GLN A 1 18.65 54.00 33.71
C GLN A 1 17.93 52.71 33.32
N THR A 2 16.65 52.56 33.66
CA THR A 2 15.85 51.43 33.14
C THR A 2 15.63 51.67 31.66
N THR A 3 16.18 50.81 30.82
CA THR A 3 16.20 50.95 29.37
C THR A 3 14.77 51.03 28.81
N GLU A 4 14.51 52.00 27.94
CA GLU A 4 13.17 52.33 27.39
C GLU A 4 12.46 51.10 26.79
N TRP A 5 13.21 50.19 26.15
CA TRP A 5 12.68 48.94 25.58
C TRP A 5 12.00 48.02 26.62
N ILE A 6 12.40 48.08 27.90
CA ILE A 6 11.77 47.26 28.96
C ILE A 6 10.36 47.79 29.28
N LYS A 7 10.16 49.11 29.19
CA LYS A 7 8.84 49.72 29.42
C LYS A 7 7.90 49.42 28.26
N GLU A 8 8.37 49.58 27.03
CA GLU A 8 7.60 49.23 25.83
C GLU A 8 7.18 47.76 25.85
N TYR A 9 8.10 46.85 26.18
CA TYR A 9 7.81 45.42 26.28
C TYR A 9 6.75 45.07 27.34
N ARG A 10 6.71 45.82 28.44
CA ARG A 10 5.69 45.63 29.49
C ARG A 10 4.33 46.19 29.06
N GLN A 11 4.32 47.30 28.32
CA GLN A 11 3.10 47.91 27.77
C GLN A 11 2.54 47.13 26.59
N SER A 12 3.39 46.45 25.82
CA SER A 12 3.00 45.69 24.63
C SER A 12 2.38 44.33 24.94
N LYS A 13 2.28 43.91 26.21
CA LYS A 13 1.63 42.65 26.60
C LYS A 13 0.15 42.91 26.86
N PRO A 14 -0.76 42.47 25.97
CA PRO A 14 -2.18 42.46 26.28
C PRO A 14 -2.41 41.63 27.54
N GLY A 15 -3.39 42.03 28.36
CA GLY A 15 -3.85 41.18 29.45
C GLY A 15 -4.32 39.82 28.92
N LEU A 16 -4.22 38.79 29.75
CA LEU A 16 -4.58 37.42 29.36
C LEU A 16 -6.01 37.32 28.81
N GLU A 17 -6.95 38.07 29.41
CA GLU A 17 -8.34 38.15 28.95
C GLU A 17 -8.48 38.75 27.55
N VAL A 18 -7.69 39.79 27.24
CA VAL A 18 -7.70 40.43 25.91
C VAL A 18 -7.18 39.46 24.86
N LEU A 19 -6.11 38.74 25.17
CA LEU A 19 -5.55 37.74 24.27
C LEU A 19 -6.54 36.59 24.02
N GLN A 20 -7.24 36.15 25.07
CA GLN A 20 -8.24 35.08 24.94
C GLN A 20 -9.41 35.51 24.06
N ASN A 21 -9.96 36.70 24.27
CA ASN A 21 -11.02 37.24 23.43
C ASN A 21 -10.58 37.37 21.95
N GLN A 22 -9.33 37.76 21.70
CA GLN A 22 -8.78 37.83 20.34
C GLN A 22 -8.69 36.44 19.69
N ILE A 23 -8.24 35.43 20.44
CA ILE A 23 -8.17 34.05 19.96
C ILE A 23 -9.58 33.52 19.68
N ASP A 24 -10.52 33.73 20.58
CA ASP A 24 -11.89 33.27 20.43
C ASP A 24 -12.53 33.89 19.18
N HIS A 25 -12.41 35.21 18.99
CA HIS A 25 -12.86 35.88 17.78
C HIS A 25 -12.20 35.33 16.50
N PHE A 26 -10.87 35.13 16.53
CA PHE A 26 -10.14 34.59 15.39
C PHE A 26 -10.61 33.17 15.03
N VAL A 27 -10.78 32.30 16.02
CA VAL A 27 -11.26 30.93 15.82
C VAL A 27 -12.67 30.94 15.25
N THR A 28 -13.58 31.76 15.80
CA THR A 28 -14.96 31.84 15.30
C THR A 28 -15.01 32.32 13.85
N ASP A 29 -14.24 33.34 13.49
CA ASP A 29 -14.21 33.87 12.11
C ASP A 29 -13.61 32.86 11.13
N TYR A 30 -12.58 32.13 11.57
CA TYR A 30 -11.93 31.11 10.76
C TYR A 30 -12.85 29.91 10.51
N GLU A 31 -13.52 29.41 11.55
CA GLU A 31 -14.49 28.31 11.44
C GLU A 31 -15.66 28.68 10.52
N GLN A 32 -16.17 29.91 10.63
CA GLN A 32 -17.23 30.41 9.73
C GLN A 32 -16.78 30.42 8.27
N LYS A 33 -15.56 30.88 7.97
CA LYS A 33 -15.00 30.87 6.60
C LYS A 33 -14.84 29.44 6.08
N MET A 34 -14.28 28.55 6.89
CA MET A 34 -14.08 27.14 6.53
C MET A 34 -15.41 26.43 6.24
N GLU A 35 -16.45 26.71 7.02
CA GLU A 35 -17.77 26.13 6.84
C GLU A 35 -18.44 26.64 5.56
N GLN A 36 -18.29 27.93 5.24
CA GLN A 36 -18.75 28.50 3.97
C GLN A 36 -18.07 27.83 2.78
N GLU A 37 -16.75 27.63 2.83
CA GLU A 37 -16.02 26.91 1.78
C GLU A 37 -16.46 25.46 1.65
N ARG A 38 -16.72 24.77 2.78
CA ARG A 38 -17.20 23.39 2.79
C ARG A 38 -18.56 23.29 2.10
N LYS A 39 -19.50 24.16 2.46
CA LYS A 39 -20.83 24.24 1.82
C LYS A 39 -20.74 24.57 0.34
N ALA A 40 -19.85 25.48 -0.05
CA ALA A 40 -19.64 25.81 -1.46
C ALA A 40 -19.10 24.60 -2.24
N LYS A 41 -18.15 23.86 -1.68
CA LYS A 41 -17.61 22.62 -2.26
C LYS A 41 -18.69 21.54 -2.37
N GLU A 42 -19.53 21.37 -1.34
CA GLU A 42 -20.66 20.43 -1.37
C GLU A 42 -21.70 20.80 -2.43
N ALA A 43 -22.02 22.09 -2.59
CA ALA A 43 -22.94 22.56 -3.63
C ALA A 43 -22.40 22.30 -5.05
N LEU A 44 -21.11 22.58 -5.29
CA LEU A 44 -20.46 22.27 -6.57
C LEU A 44 -20.47 20.77 -6.90
N VAL A 45 -20.31 19.92 -5.89
CA VAL A 45 -20.39 18.46 -6.05
C VAL A 45 -21.80 17.99 -6.39
N ALA A 46 -22.84 18.63 -5.82
CA ALA A 46 -24.23 18.30 -6.12
C ALA A 46 -24.65 18.64 -7.56
N GLU A 47 -24.16 19.76 -8.10
CA GLU A 47 -24.46 20.19 -9.47
C GLU A 47 -23.67 19.42 -10.54
N GLY A 48 -22.42 19.06 -10.23
CA GLY A 48 -21.50 18.48 -11.21
C GLY A 48 -21.62 16.98 -11.44
N GLY A 49 -22.37 16.24 -10.61
CA GLY A 49 -22.53 14.77 -10.73
C GLY A 49 -21.24 13.95 -10.55
N TRP A 50 -20.09 14.59 -10.33
CA TRP A 50 -18.80 13.98 -10.07
C TRP A 50 -18.29 14.41 -8.69
N THR A 51 -18.18 13.46 -7.76
CA THR A 51 -17.64 13.69 -6.42
C THR A 51 -16.11 13.66 -6.44
N VAL A 52 -15.47 14.61 -5.73
CA VAL A 52 -14.01 14.60 -5.53
C VAL A 52 -13.63 13.43 -4.62
N VAL A 53 -12.82 12.50 -5.11
CA VAL A 53 -12.31 11.37 -4.31
C VAL A 53 -11.34 11.92 -3.27
N GLN A 54 -11.79 12.00 -2.01
CA GLN A 54 -10.92 12.37 -0.91
C GLN A 54 -10.08 11.16 -0.48
N HIS A 55 -8.77 11.22 -0.68
CA HIS A 55 -7.87 10.19 -0.20
C HIS A 55 -7.74 10.30 1.33
N HIS A 56 -8.44 9.43 2.07
CA HIS A 56 -8.19 9.25 3.49
C HIS A 56 -6.78 8.71 3.68
N LYS A 57 -5.83 9.60 3.98
CA LYS A 57 -4.46 9.22 4.32
C LYS A 57 -4.54 8.41 5.60
N GLY A 58 -4.38 7.09 5.48
CA GLY A 58 -4.53 6.15 6.58
C GLY A 58 -3.67 6.55 7.79
N ARG A 59 -4.15 6.17 8.98
CA ARG A 59 -3.46 6.34 10.27
C ARG A 59 -1.95 6.09 10.12
N LYS A 60 -1.12 7.07 10.53
CA LYS A 60 0.35 6.92 10.51
C LYS A 60 0.73 5.61 11.21
N LYS A 61 1.25 4.65 10.45
CA LYS A 61 1.92 3.48 11.02
C LYS A 61 3.23 4.00 11.59
N THR A 62 3.50 3.66 12.85
CA THR A 62 4.72 4.02 13.56
C THR A 62 5.92 3.45 12.81
N THR A 63 6.68 4.31 12.15
CA THR A 63 7.96 3.95 11.54
C THR A 63 9.04 4.23 12.58
N ASP A 64 9.81 3.21 12.95
CA ASP A 64 11.02 3.37 13.74
C ASP A 64 12.11 4.06 12.89
N SER A 65 12.70 5.13 13.41
CA SER A 65 13.57 6.04 12.65
C SER A 65 14.95 5.45 12.33
N GLU A 66 15.36 4.40 13.04
CA GLU A 66 16.68 3.78 12.87
C GLU A 66 16.67 2.65 11.85
N SER A 67 15.59 1.86 11.80
CA SER A 67 15.48 0.70 10.91
C SER A 67 14.66 0.95 9.65
N GLY A 68 13.79 1.96 9.64
CA GLY A 68 12.87 2.22 8.52
C GLY A 68 11.82 1.11 8.30
N ILE A 69 11.76 0.11 9.18
CA ILE A 69 10.85 -1.03 9.04
C ILE A 69 9.52 -0.69 9.73
N ALA A 70 8.46 -0.58 8.94
CA ALA A 70 7.10 -0.39 9.44
C ALA A 70 6.55 -1.71 10.02
N VAL A 71 6.69 -1.94 11.33
CA VAL A 71 6.12 -3.11 12.00
C VAL A 71 4.64 -2.86 12.32
N GLY A 72 3.78 -3.01 11.31
CA GLY A 72 2.35 -3.18 11.52
C GLY A 72 2.03 -4.65 11.65
N SER A 73 1.38 -5.09 12.72
CA SER A 73 0.81 -6.45 12.83
C SER A 73 -0.26 -6.63 11.74
N VAL A 74 0.11 -7.21 10.60
CA VAL A 74 -0.83 -7.57 9.54
C VAL A 74 -1.17 -9.04 9.72
N ALA A 75 -2.44 -9.36 9.96
CA ALA A 75 -2.92 -10.73 9.98
C ALA A 75 -2.56 -11.44 8.66
N GLN A 76 -2.02 -12.65 8.74
CA GLN A 76 -1.56 -13.42 7.55
C GLN A 76 -2.67 -13.54 6.49
N ALA A 77 -3.91 -13.77 6.90
CA ALA A 77 -5.07 -13.83 6.01
C ALA A 77 -5.29 -12.52 5.21
N ALA A 78 -4.95 -11.36 5.77
CA ALA A 78 -5.05 -10.09 5.06
C ALA A 78 -3.91 -9.89 4.05
N VAL A 79 -2.74 -10.52 4.27
CA VAL A 79 -1.62 -10.53 3.32
C VAL A 79 -1.95 -11.44 2.14
N GLU A 80 -2.42 -12.66 2.40
CA GLU A 80 -2.79 -13.64 1.37
C GLU A 80 -3.91 -13.11 0.45
N ASN A 81 -4.96 -12.51 1.03
CA ASN A 81 -6.03 -11.90 0.26
C ASN A 81 -5.54 -10.71 -0.59
N LYS A 82 -4.55 -9.94 -0.11
CA LYS A 82 -3.94 -8.86 -0.91
C LYS A 82 -3.08 -9.41 -2.04
N LEU A 83 -2.34 -10.49 -1.81
CA LEU A 83 -1.53 -11.15 -2.84
C LEU A 83 -2.40 -11.79 -3.92
N ALA A 84 -3.52 -12.42 -3.55
CA ALA A 84 -4.47 -12.97 -4.50
C ALA A 84 -5.11 -11.89 -5.39
N LYS A 85 -5.43 -10.72 -4.80
CA LYS A 85 -6.02 -9.58 -5.51
C LYS A 85 -5.02 -8.75 -6.33
N LYS A 86 -3.71 -8.89 -6.08
CA LYS A 86 -2.63 -8.15 -6.75
C LYS A 86 -1.89 -8.95 -7.83
N LYS A 87 -2.42 -10.07 -8.28
CA LYS A 87 -1.94 -10.64 -9.55
C LYS A 87 -2.44 -9.71 -10.67
N PRO A 88 -1.58 -8.92 -11.32
CA PRO A 88 -2.03 -8.12 -12.45
C PRO A 88 -2.60 -9.11 -13.47
N GLN A 89 -3.80 -8.82 -13.98
CA GLN A 89 -4.40 -9.52 -15.10
C GLN A 89 -3.64 -9.20 -16.41
N LEU A 90 -2.31 -9.17 -16.37
CA LEU A 90 -1.54 -9.41 -17.58
C LEU A 90 -1.94 -10.83 -17.98
N GLY A 91 -2.69 -10.94 -19.08
CA GLY A 91 -3.10 -12.23 -19.61
C GLY A 91 -1.89 -13.15 -19.57
N LEU A 92 -2.08 -14.36 -19.03
CA LEU A 92 -1.06 -15.39 -19.05
C LEU A 92 -0.49 -15.41 -20.48
N ASP A 93 0.81 -15.20 -20.61
CA ASP A 93 1.53 -15.12 -21.88
C ASP A 93 1.48 -13.79 -22.67
N PHE A 94 1.52 -12.64 -22.00
CA PHE A 94 1.70 -11.36 -22.69
C PHE A 94 2.97 -11.33 -23.56
N TYR A 95 4.04 -12.04 -23.16
CA TYR A 95 5.29 -12.07 -23.92
C TYR A 95 5.61 -13.44 -24.51
N ARG A 96 6.17 -13.43 -25.73
CA ARG A 96 6.60 -14.66 -26.44
C ARG A 96 7.65 -15.48 -25.70
N PHE A 97 8.45 -14.88 -24.82
CA PHE A 97 9.44 -15.62 -24.03
C PHE A 97 8.79 -16.50 -22.97
N GLN A 98 7.64 -16.08 -22.40
CA GLN A 98 6.90 -16.85 -21.39
C GLN A 98 6.45 -18.19 -21.97
N LYS A 99 5.90 -18.19 -23.20
CA LYS A 99 5.52 -19.41 -23.91
C LYS A 99 6.70 -20.34 -24.20
N ARG A 100 7.85 -19.77 -24.61
CA ARG A 100 9.06 -20.54 -24.91
C ARG A 100 9.63 -21.20 -23.65
N GLU A 101 9.63 -20.48 -22.53
CA GLU A 101 10.09 -21.03 -21.25
C GLU A 101 9.15 -22.11 -20.72
N ALA A 102 7.83 -21.90 -20.78
CA ALA A 102 6.85 -22.90 -20.39
C ALA A 102 7.01 -24.20 -21.19
N LEU A 103 7.11 -24.10 -22.53
CA LEU A 103 7.31 -25.26 -23.39
C LEU A 103 8.67 -25.95 -23.15
N ARG A 104 9.74 -25.18 -22.88
CA ARG A 104 11.03 -25.76 -22.51
C ARG A 104 10.94 -26.54 -21.20
N ASN A 105 10.27 -25.99 -20.19
CA ASN A 105 10.11 -26.65 -18.90
C ASN A 105 9.31 -27.95 -19.05
N GLU A 106 8.22 -27.93 -19.82
CA GLU A 106 7.42 -29.12 -20.12
C GLU A 106 8.25 -30.21 -20.82
N ILE A 107 9.07 -29.84 -21.82
CA ILE A 107 9.97 -30.78 -22.49
C ILE A 107 10.99 -31.36 -21.52
N MET A 108 11.58 -30.54 -20.65
CA MET A 108 12.54 -31.00 -19.63
C MET A 108 11.89 -32.01 -18.67
N GLU A 109 10.67 -31.73 -18.20
CA GLU A 109 9.93 -32.66 -17.34
C GLU A 109 9.58 -33.98 -18.03
N LEU A 110 9.26 -33.95 -19.32
CA LEU A 110 9.02 -35.16 -20.11
C LEU A 110 10.29 -35.98 -20.29
N GLN A 111 11.44 -35.32 -20.53
CA GLN A 111 12.73 -35.99 -20.64
C GLN A 111 13.13 -36.67 -19.32
N THR A 112 12.98 -35.99 -18.18
CA THR A 112 13.30 -36.58 -16.87
C THR A 112 12.44 -37.81 -16.59
N LYS A 113 11.12 -37.71 -16.84
CA LYS A 113 10.20 -38.86 -16.67
C LYS A 113 10.57 -40.03 -17.59
N PHE A 114 10.93 -39.73 -18.84
CA PHE A 114 11.33 -40.77 -19.79
C PHE A 114 12.61 -41.49 -19.36
N GLU A 115 13.59 -40.76 -18.82
CA GLU A 115 14.81 -41.36 -18.28
C GLU A 115 14.54 -42.25 -17.06
N GLU A 116 13.64 -41.85 -16.18
CA GLU A 116 13.18 -42.65 -15.05
C GLU A 116 12.51 -43.95 -15.52
N ASP A 117 11.58 -43.85 -16.48
CA ASP A 117 10.88 -45.01 -17.02
C ASP A 117 11.83 -45.96 -17.77
N LYS A 118 12.81 -45.41 -18.49
CA LYS A 118 13.86 -46.20 -19.13
C LYS A 118 14.66 -47.02 -18.12
N LYS A 119 15.06 -46.40 -17.00
CA LYS A 119 15.74 -47.10 -15.89
C LYS A 119 14.86 -48.20 -15.30
N ARG A 120 13.58 -47.90 -15.08
CA ARG A 120 12.60 -48.86 -14.54
C ARG A 120 12.40 -50.06 -15.46
N LEU A 121 12.28 -49.82 -16.77
CA LEU A 121 12.14 -50.89 -17.76
C LEU A 121 13.40 -51.75 -17.86
N GLN A 122 14.59 -51.16 -17.74
CA GLN A 122 15.84 -51.91 -17.68
C GLN A 122 15.89 -52.85 -16.47
N GLN A 123 15.48 -52.37 -15.29
CA GLN A 123 15.37 -53.21 -14.08
C GLN A 123 14.39 -54.37 -14.29
N LEU A 124 13.21 -54.10 -14.86
CA LEU A 124 12.22 -55.14 -15.15
C LEU A 124 12.73 -56.16 -16.20
N ARG A 125 13.44 -55.71 -17.23
CA ARG A 125 14.06 -56.58 -18.23
C ARG A 125 15.14 -57.46 -17.60
N ALA A 126 15.98 -56.92 -16.72
CA ALA A 126 16.99 -57.69 -16.00
C ALA A 126 16.36 -58.70 -15.03
N ALA A 127 15.27 -58.35 -14.37
CA ALA A 127 14.53 -59.25 -13.47
C ALA A 127 13.70 -60.31 -14.23
N ARG A 128 13.40 -60.10 -15.51
CA ARG A 128 12.59 -61.02 -16.30
C ARG A 128 13.39 -62.28 -16.64
N LYS A 129 12.89 -63.42 -16.21
CA LYS A 129 13.38 -64.75 -16.63
C LYS A 129 12.76 -65.11 -17.97
N PHE A 130 13.38 -64.64 -19.06
CA PHE A 130 12.93 -64.93 -20.42
C PHE A 130 13.11 -66.42 -20.72
N ARG A 131 12.02 -67.09 -21.14
CA ARG A 131 12.01 -68.49 -21.59
C ARG A 131 11.67 -68.51 -23.09
N PRO A 132 12.65 -68.73 -23.97
CA PRO A 132 12.49 -68.57 -25.41
C PRO A 132 11.91 -69.79 -26.16
N TYR A 133 11.47 -70.83 -25.45
CA TYR A 133 10.85 -72.03 -26.02
C TYR A 133 9.57 -72.36 -25.25
#